data_AF-A0A803KTE1-F1
#
_entry.id   AF-A0A803KTE1-F1
#
_cell.length_a   1.000
_cell.length_b   1.000
_cell.length_c   1.000
_cell.angle_alpha   90.00
_cell.angle_beta   90.00
_cell.angle_gamma   90.00
#
_symmetry.space_group_name_H-M   'P 1'
#
loop_
_entity.id
_entity.type
_entity.pdbx_description
1 polymer ?
#
loop_
_entity_poly.entity_id
_entity_poly.type
_entity_poly.pdbx_seq_one_letter_code
_entity_poly.pdbx_strand_id
1 'polypeptide(L)'
;RDVGLQLHACRNTVQGRYLLADDNGYVCDALSVDPESRCCPQKTGQYSCQGCNLISQCCNSYEFCVSCCLNPLQTQKELVVKVKIAKAANAGTYNSVFDFCAGRCRHNSESVVHENAYLSDFHHCFSLPSNTSGSSDTLMESRLAGISIVVGRQGESCNTVCKSSGKSCVPSRLLVLNQCEM
;
A
#
# COMPACT_ATOMS: atom_id res chain seq x y z
N ARG A 1 35.64 -16.51 25.54
CA ARG A 1 34.17 -16.38 25.71
C ARG A 1 33.75 -15.38 24.65
N ASP A 2 33.65 -15.85 23.41
CA ASP A 2 33.39 -15.04 22.24
C ASP A 2 31.94 -14.59 22.28
N VAL A 3 31.72 -13.31 22.58
CA VAL A 3 30.43 -12.67 22.36
C VAL A 3 30.38 -12.37 20.87
N GLY A 4 30.05 -13.39 20.07
CA GLY A 4 29.75 -13.20 18.66
C GLY A 4 28.56 -12.26 18.57
N LEU A 5 28.83 -10.99 18.23
CA LEU A 5 27.79 -10.05 17.85
C LEU A 5 27.16 -10.63 16.59
N GLN A 6 26.03 -11.32 16.73
CA GLN A 6 25.29 -11.82 15.59
C GLN A 6 24.72 -10.59 14.87
N LEU A 7 25.48 -10.08 13.90
CA LEU A 7 25.06 -9.02 13.00
C LEU A 7 23.77 -9.49 12.32
N HIS A 8 22.66 -8.86 12.67
CA HIS A 8 21.38 -9.13 12.06
C HIS A 8 21.43 -8.62 10.62
N ALA A 9 21.54 -9.53 9.66
CA ALA A 9 21.46 -9.19 8.25
C ALA A 9 20.01 -8.88 7.88
N CYS A 10 19.76 -7.71 7.29
CA CYS A 10 18.45 -7.34 6.78
C CYS A 10 18.10 -8.12 5.53
N ARG A 11 16.83 -8.46 5.41
CA ARG A 11 16.22 -8.82 4.12
C ARG A 11 15.85 -7.54 3.40
N ASN A 12 15.89 -7.56 2.07
CA ASN A 12 15.52 -6.40 1.28
C ASN A 12 14.93 -6.79 -0.07
N THR A 13 14.41 -5.81 -0.80
CA THR A 13 13.62 -6.07 -2.00
C THR A 13 14.43 -6.60 -3.19
N VAL A 14 15.77 -6.51 -3.20
CA VAL A 14 16.81 -6.97 -4.20
C VAL A 14 16.55 -6.63 -5.68
N GLN A 15 15.31 -6.38 -6.09
CA GLN A 15 14.83 -6.25 -7.46
C GLN A 15 14.83 -4.80 -7.97
N GLY A 16 14.95 -3.81 -7.08
CA GLY A 16 14.95 -2.41 -7.45
C GLY A 16 16.29 -1.99 -8.07
N ARG A 17 16.24 -1.33 -9.23
CA ARG A 17 17.45 -0.85 -9.94
C ARG A 17 18.14 0.32 -9.23
N TYR A 18 17.35 1.20 -8.61
CA TYR A 18 17.82 2.45 -8.02
C TYR A 18 17.53 2.51 -6.53
N LEU A 19 16.34 2.10 -6.12
CA LEU A 19 15.91 2.09 -4.74
C LEU A 19 15.81 0.67 -4.22
N LEU A 20 15.88 0.53 -2.91
CA LEU A 20 15.72 -0.73 -2.21
C LEU A 20 15.02 -0.47 -0.88
N ALA A 21 14.11 -1.36 -0.50
CA ALA A 21 13.46 -1.35 0.80
C ALA A 21 13.92 -2.55 1.62
N ASP A 22 14.28 -2.33 2.89
CA ASP A 22 14.65 -3.39 3.82
C ASP A 22 13.48 -3.83 4.72
N ASP A 23 13.67 -4.93 5.44
CA ASP A 23 12.69 -5.50 6.38
C ASP A 23 12.52 -4.70 7.67
N ASN A 24 13.40 -3.73 7.93
CA ASN A 24 13.21 -2.69 8.94
C ASN A 24 12.32 -1.55 8.43
N GLY A 25 11.95 -1.52 7.15
CA GLY A 25 11.07 -0.52 6.55
C GLY A 25 11.76 0.75 6.11
N TYR A 26 13.10 0.77 5.97
CA TYR A 26 13.82 1.88 5.37
C TYR A 26 13.90 1.74 3.85
N VAL A 27 13.92 2.87 3.14
CA VAL A 27 14.14 2.93 1.69
C VAL A 27 15.39 3.75 1.42
N CYS A 28 16.31 3.20 0.65
CA CYS A 28 17.56 3.86 0.31
C CYS A 28 17.98 3.57 -1.13
N ASP A 29 18.97 4.32 -1.63
CA ASP A 29 19.59 4.01 -2.92
C ASP A 29 20.33 2.67 -2.82
N ALA A 30 20.25 1.83 -3.85
CA ALA A 30 20.88 0.52 -3.88
C ALA A 30 22.40 0.57 -3.62
N LEU A 31 23.07 1.67 -3.97
CA LEU A 31 24.49 1.90 -3.74
C LEU A 31 24.82 2.31 -2.29
N SER A 32 23.81 2.74 -1.52
CA SER A 32 23.96 3.19 -0.14
C SER A 32 23.71 2.08 0.90
N VAL A 33 23.35 0.88 0.45
CA VAL A 33 23.14 -0.30 1.29
C VAL A 33 24.44 -0.74 1.94
N ASP A 34 24.38 -1.03 3.24
CA ASP A 34 25.54 -1.52 3.98
C ASP A 34 25.97 -2.91 3.46
N PRO A 35 27.24 -3.12 3.05
CA PRO A 35 27.67 -4.39 2.46
C PRO A 35 27.58 -5.59 3.40
N GLU A 36 27.75 -5.38 4.72
CA GLU A 36 27.83 -6.44 5.72
C GLU A 36 26.44 -6.83 6.23
N SER A 37 25.68 -5.86 6.71
CA SER A 37 24.33 -6.06 7.24
C SER A 37 23.24 -6.10 6.17
N ARG A 38 23.51 -5.62 4.94
CA ARG A 38 22.51 -5.52 3.84
C ARG A 38 21.32 -4.61 4.14
N CYS A 39 21.40 -3.82 5.21
CA CYS A 39 20.37 -2.87 5.63
C CYS A 39 20.55 -1.51 4.96
N CYS A 40 19.46 -0.74 4.87
CA CYS A 40 19.52 0.66 4.51
C CYS A 40 20.03 1.50 5.70
N PRO A 41 20.73 2.63 5.44
CA PRO A 41 21.16 3.52 6.51
C PRO A 41 19.95 4.13 7.24
N GLN A 42 19.98 4.15 8.58
CA GLN A 42 18.92 4.75 9.43
C GLN A 42 18.86 6.28 9.38
N LYS A 43 19.25 6.90 8.25
CA LYS A 43 19.18 8.35 8.01
C LYS A 43 17.91 8.72 7.24
N THR A 44 17.32 7.78 6.52
CA THR A 44 16.07 7.95 5.78
C THR A 44 14.88 7.68 6.70
N GLY A 45 13.74 8.35 6.49
CA GLY A 45 12.54 8.10 7.29
C GLY A 45 12.06 6.65 7.17
N GLN A 46 11.75 6.02 8.31
CA GLN A 46 11.23 4.66 8.38
C GLN A 46 9.76 4.63 7.93
N TYR A 47 9.36 3.57 7.22
CA TYR A 47 7.99 3.36 6.72
C TYR A 47 7.48 4.49 5.81
N SER A 48 8.34 4.99 4.93
CA SER A 48 7.99 6.07 4.01
C SER A 48 6.91 5.63 3.03
N CYS A 49 5.82 6.40 2.99
CA CYS A 49 4.72 6.24 2.04
C CYS A 49 4.80 7.24 0.88
N GLN A 50 6.00 7.67 0.50
CA GLN A 50 6.18 8.61 -0.61
C GLN A 50 5.64 8.01 -1.91
N GLY A 51 4.80 8.76 -2.62
CA GLY A 51 4.16 8.27 -3.85
C GLY A 51 3.08 7.21 -3.63
N CYS A 52 2.58 7.06 -2.39
CA CYS A 52 1.46 6.19 -2.07
C CYS A 52 0.16 6.97 -1.87
N ASN A 53 -0.93 6.45 -2.44
CA ASN A 53 -2.27 6.84 -2.07
C ASN A 53 -2.77 5.92 -0.96
N LEU A 54 -2.79 6.44 0.28
CA LEU A 54 -3.19 5.67 1.47
C LEU A 54 -4.66 5.23 1.46
N ILE A 55 -5.48 5.82 0.59
CA ILE A 55 -6.89 5.45 0.45
C ILE A 55 -7.02 4.15 -0.34
N SER A 56 -6.37 4.09 -1.49
CA SER A 56 -6.35 2.89 -2.33
C SER A 56 -5.32 1.87 -1.85
N GLN A 57 -4.42 2.27 -0.93
CA GLN A 57 -3.27 1.47 -0.48
C GLN A 57 -2.41 0.99 -1.65
N CYS A 58 -2.27 1.88 -2.63
CA CYS A 58 -1.47 1.66 -3.83
C CYS A 58 -0.45 2.79 -3.99
N CYS A 59 0.71 2.45 -4.54
CA CYS A 59 1.83 3.35 -4.76
C CYS A 59 2.31 3.24 -6.21
N ASN A 60 3.01 4.27 -6.65
CA ASN A 60 3.67 4.31 -7.95
C ASN A 60 5.11 3.74 -7.94
N SER A 61 5.65 3.41 -6.77
CA SER A 61 6.95 2.77 -6.59
C SER A 61 6.81 1.53 -5.71
N TYR A 62 7.48 0.46 -6.13
CA TYR A 62 7.51 -0.82 -5.44
C TYR A 62 8.13 -0.70 -4.04
N GLU A 63 9.28 -0.04 -3.94
CA GLU A 63 10.05 0.06 -2.69
C GLU A 63 9.32 0.89 -1.63
N PHE A 64 8.70 2.00 -2.04
CA PHE A 64 7.84 2.79 -1.15
C PHE A 64 6.55 2.06 -0.79
N CYS A 65 5.98 1.24 -1.68
CA CYS A 65 4.88 0.35 -1.34
C CYS A 65 5.26 -0.61 -0.22
N VAL A 66 6.41 -1.29 -0.34
CA VAL A 66 6.89 -2.25 0.68
C VAL A 66 7.15 -1.54 2.01
N SER A 67 7.86 -0.41 2.00
CA SER A 67 8.13 0.38 3.20
C SER A 67 6.84 0.88 3.89
N CYS A 68 5.90 1.44 3.12
CA CYS A 68 4.62 1.89 3.65
C CYS A 68 3.78 0.75 4.22
N CYS A 69 3.75 -0.40 3.53
CA CYS A 69 3.05 -1.60 3.97
C CYS A 69 3.61 -2.16 5.28
N LEU A 70 4.92 -2.05 5.52
CA LEU A 70 5.54 -2.52 6.76
C LEU A 70 5.12 -1.70 7.99
N ASN A 71 4.52 -0.52 7.79
CA ASN A 71 4.04 0.31 8.88
C ASN A 71 2.95 -0.43 9.68
N PRO A 72 3.11 -0.60 11.01
CA PRO A 72 2.10 -1.23 11.86
C PRO A 72 0.73 -0.52 11.83
N LEU A 73 0.69 0.77 11.49
CA LEU A 73 -0.56 1.54 11.31
C LEU A 73 -1.32 1.14 10.04
N GLN A 74 -0.62 0.63 9.03
CA GLN A 74 -1.22 0.18 7.78
C GLN A 74 -1.52 -1.32 7.81
N THR A 75 -0.63 -2.10 8.42
CA THR A 75 -0.66 -3.56 8.34
C THR A 75 -0.45 -4.19 9.70
N GLN A 76 -1.49 -4.84 10.22
CA GLN A 76 -1.40 -5.57 11.49
C GLN A 76 -0.81 -6.97 11.26
N LYS A 77 0.26 -7.29 11.99
CA LYS A 77 1.00 -8.55 11.87
C LYS A 77 0.11 -9.79 12.02
N GLU A 78 -0.86 -9.74 12.93
CA GLU A 78 -1.76 -10.87 13.22
C GLU A 78 -2.70 -11.21 12.06
N LEU A 79 -3.08 -10.20 11.26
CA LEU A 79 -3.93 -10.39 10.10
C LEU A 79 -3.11 -11.00 8.95
N VAL A 80 -1.89 -10.49 8.73
CA VAL A 80 -1.03 -10.87 7.61
C VAL A 80 -0.59 -12.33 7.63
N VAL A 81 -0.15 -12.83 8.78
CA VAL A 81 0.40 -14.20 8.88
C VAL A 81 -0.65 -15.27 8.58
N LYS A 82 -1.95 -14.92 8.66
CA LYS A 82 -3.07 -15.81 8.34
C LYS A 82 -3.50 -15.73 6.86
N VAL A 83 -3.01 -14.75 6.11
CA VAL A 83 -3.37 -14.56 4.70
C VAL A 83 -2.65 -15.60 3.85
N LYS A 84 -3.42 -16.33 3.03
CA LYS A 84 -2.87 -17.23 2.02
C LYS A 84 -2.19 -16.44 0.91
N ILE A 85 -1.07 -16.96 0.42
CA ILE A 85 -0.30 -16.35 -0.67
C ILE A 85 -1.12 -16.32 -1.97
N ALA A 86 -1.93 -17.36 -2.20
CA ALA A 86 -2.79 -17.50 -3.37
C ALA A 86 -4.19 -17.99 -2.98
N LYS A 87 -5.14 -17.89 -3.92
CA LYS A 87 -6.53 -18.35 -3.74
C LYS A 87 -6.65 -19.88 -3.62
N ALA A 88 -5.65 -20.63 -4.11
CA ALA A 88 -5.67 -22.09 -4.07
C ALA A 88 -5.77 -22.62 -2.62
N ALA A 89 -6.56 -23.67 -2.40
CA ALA A 89 -6.84 -24.20 -1.06
C ALA A 89 -5.57 -24.65 -0.30
N ASN A 90 -4.61 -25.16 -1.07
CA ASN A 90 -3.28 -25.64 -0.69
C ASN A 90 -2.19 -24.55 -0.68
N ALA A 91 -2.54 -23.29 -0.89
CA ALA A 91 -1.57 -22.20 -0.80
C ALA A 91 -1.09 -21.99 0.65
N GLY A 92 0.22 -21.88 0.83
CA GLY A 92 0.84 -21.51 2.10
C GLY A 92 0.51 -20.08 2.52
N THR A 93 0.91 -19.72 3.74
CA THR A 93 0.81 -18.36 4.29
C THR A 93 2.16 -17.65 4.23
N TYR A 94 2.15 -16.34 4.47
CA TYR A 94 3.38 -15.55 4.55
C TYR A 94 4.14 -15.81 5.85
N ASN A 95 5.47 -15.93 5.77
CA ASN A 95 6.33 -16.19 6.93
C ASN A 95 6.56 -14.93 7.79
N SER A 96 6.49 -13.75 7.17
CA SER A 96 6.71 -12.46 7.83
C SER A 96 5.88 -11.36 7.19
N VAL A 97 5.76 -10.22 7.88
CA VAL A 97 5.10 -9.02 7.32
C VAL A 97 5.88 -8.52 6.10
N PHE A 98 7.20 -8.64 6.11
CA PHE A 98 8.04 -8.31 4.96
C PHE A 98 7.70 -9.16 3.74
N ASP A 99 7.56 -10.48 3.89
CA ASP A 99 7.19 -11.38 2.77
C ASP A 99 5.83 -11.04 2.18
N PHE A 100 4.88 -10.68 3.05
CA PHE A 100 3.57 -10.21 2.63
C PHE A 100 3.65 -8.92 1.83
N CYS A 101 4.31 -7.90 2.37
CA CYS A 101 4.44 -6.61 1.70
C CYS A 101 5.21 -6.72 0.38
N ALA A 102 6.35 -7.42 0.39
CA ALA A 102 7.17 -7.67 -0.79
C ALA A 102 6.39 -8.45 -1.87
N GLY A 103 5.57 -9.42 -1.47
CA GLY A 103 4.73 -10.20 -2.39
C GLY A 103 3.57 -9.40 -2.96
N ARG A 104 2.79 -8.72 -2.11
CA ARG A 104 1.59 -7.97 -2.51
C ARG A 104 1.92 -6.76 -3.38
N CYS A 105 2.92 -5.97 -2.99
CA CYS A 105 3.32 -4.79 -3.74
C CYS A 105 3.88 -5.13 -5.12
N ARG A 106 4.38 -6.35 -5.34
CA ARG A 106 5.04 -6.74 -6.59
C ARG A 106 4.03 -6.93 -7.73
N HIS A 107 2.95 -7.65 -7.46
CA HIS A 107 1.92 -7.95 -8.46
C HIS A 107 0.55 -7.98 -7.77
N ASN A 108 -0.32 -7.04 -8.14
CA ASN A 108 -1.74 -7.08 -7.76
C ASN A 108 -2.59 -7.33 -9.02
N SER A 109 -3.32 -8.45 -9.07
CA SER A 109 -4.24 -8.72 -10.17
C SER A 109 -5.36 -7.69 -10.29
N GLU A 110 -5.67 -6.95 -9.23
CA GLU A 110 -6.67 -5.87 -9.25
C GLU A 110 -6.14 -4.57 -9.86
N SER A 111 -4.83 -4.42 -10.06
CA SER A 111 -4.23 -3.24 -10.67
C SER A 111 -4.05 -3.33 -12.19
N VAL A 112 -4.48 -4.45 -12.81
CA VAL A 112 -4.39 -4.67 -14.27
C VAL A 112 -5.77 -4.67 -14.94
N VAL A 113 -5.83 -4.13 -16.16
CA VAL A 113 -6.96 -4.10 -17.09
C VAL A 113 -6.57 -4.91 -18.32
N HIS A 114 -7.49 -5.75 -18.81
CA HIS A 114 -7.25 -6.66 -19.94
C HIS A 114 -5.96 -7.49 -19.77
N GLU A 115 -5.68 -7.89 -18.52
CA GLU A 115 -4.56 -8.76 -18.11
C GLU A 115 -3.14 -8.24 -18.37
N ASN A 116 -2.96 -7.16 -19.14
CA ASN A 116 -1.65 -6.72 -19.64
C ASN A 116 -1.39 -5.22 -19.53
N ALA A 117 -2.36 -4.40 -19.11
CA ALA A 117 -2.19 -2.95 -18.92
C ALA A 117 -2.48 -2.56 -17.48
N TYR A 118 -1.66 -1.70 -16.86
CA TYR A 118 -2.00 -1.18 -15.54
C TYR A 118 -3.16 -0.19 -15.63
N LEU A 119 -4.07 -0.23 -14.65
CA LEU A 119 -5.19 0.70 -14.54
C LEU A 119 -4.71 2.15 -14.29
N SER A 120 -3.57 2.28 -13.62
CA SER A 120 -3.02 3.56 -13.17
C SER A 120 -1.52 3.41 -12.91
N ASP A 121 -0.79 4.52 -12.86
CA ASP A 121 0.59 4.57 -12.38
C ASP A 121 0.71 4.03 -10.94
N PHE A 122 -0.37 4.10 -10.15
CA PHE A 122 -0.46 3.51 -8.80
C PHE A 122 -0.84 2.02 -8.86
N HIS A 123 0.11 1.16 -9.25
CA HIS A 123 -0.15 -0.26 -9.50
C HIS A 123 0.48 -1.22 -8.47
N HIS A 124 1.33 -0.71 -7.57
CA HIS A 124 1.88 -1.47 -6.44
C HIS A 124 0.97 -1.33 -5.24
N CYS A 125 0.19 -2.35 -4.90
CA CYS A 125 -0.80 -2.27 -3.82
C CYS A 125 -0.55 -3.28 -2.71
N PHE A 126 -0.92 -2.91 -1.48
CA PHE A 126 -0.78 -3.77 -0.29
C PHE A 126 -2.10 -4.03 0.45
N SER A 127 -3.23 -3.65 -0.14
CA SER A 127 -4.55 -3.91 0.44
C SER A 127 -4.80 -5.39 0.70
N LEU A 128 -5.42 -5.68 1.83
CA LEU A 128 -5.93 -7.01 2.13
C LEU A 128 -7.19 -7.28 1.29
N PRO A 129 -7.37 -8.50 0.74
CA PRO A 129 -8.61 -8.85 0.08
C PRO A 129 -9.69 -8.88 1.16
N SER A 130 -10.76 -8.11 0.95
CA SER A 130 -11.96 -8.22 1.77
C SER A 130 -12.52 -9.64 1.62
N ASN A 131 -12.38 -10.48 2.64
CA ASN A 131 -12.96 -11.82 2.68
C ASN A 131 -14.49 -11.79 2.94
N THR A 132 -15.13 -10.66 2.62
CA THR A 132 -16.54 -10.40 2.88
C THR A 132 -17.28 -10.32 1.55
N SER A 133 -17.85 -11.45 1.15
CA SER A 133 -18.93 -11.52 0.16
C SER A 133 -20.24 -10.92 0.71
N GLY A 134 -20.19 -9.86 1.52
CA GLY A 134 -21.35 -9.30 2.23
C GLY A 134 -21.05 -8.12 3.15
N SER A 135 -20.21 -7.16 2.75
CA SER A 135 -19.99 -5.93 3.53
C SER A 135 -19.59 -4.71 2.67
N SER A 136 -20.30 -4.43 1.57
CA SER A 136 -20.06 -3.18 0.84
C SER A 136 -20.38 -1.96 1.72
N ASP A 137 -21.43 -2.03 2.54
CA ASP A 137 -21.88 -0.90 3.38
C ASP A 137 -20.87 -0.43 4.44
N THR A 138 -20.29 -1.32 5.23
CA THR A 138 -19.40 -0.90 6.34
C THR A 138 -18.02 -0.43 5.87
N LEU A 139 -17.55 -0.92 4.72
CA LEU A 139 -16.30 -0.48 4.09
C LEU A 139 -16.49 0.87 3.39
N MET A 140 -17.66 1.11 2.78
CA MET A 140 -18.05 2.39 2.21
C MET A 140 -18.12 3.49 3.28
N GLU A 141 -18.75 3.22 4.42
CA GLU A 141 -18.79 4.16 5.56
C GLU A 141 -17.39 4.51 6.06
N SER A 142 -16.49 3.52 6.18
CA SER A 142 -15.10 3.76 6.58
C SER A 142 -14.30 4.54 5.51
N ARG A 143 -14.62 4.34 4.22
CA ARG A 143 -14.02 5.07 3.09
C ARG A 143 -14.57 6.49 2.93
N LEU A 144 -15.72 6.83 3.49
CA LEU A 144 -16.28 8.18 3.48
C LEU A 144 -16.20 8.89 4.83
N ALA A 145 -15.58 8.28 5.84
CA ALA A 145 -15.38 8.88 7.14
C ALA A 145 -14.69 10.26 7.02
N GLY A 146 -15.41 11.32 7.44
CA GLY A 146 -14.94 12.70 7.38
C GLY A 146 -15.14 13.41 6.03
N ILE A 147 -15.82 12.79 5.07
CA ILE A 147 -16.13 13.38 3.76
C ILE A 147 -17.60 13.77 3.71
N SER A 148 -17.87 15.04 3.42
CA SER A 148 -19.23 15.53 3.13
C SER A 148 -19.46 15.51 1.62
N ILE A 149 -20.49 14.78 1.17
CA ILE A 149 -20.92 14.78 -0.23
C ILE A 149 -21.77 16.04 -0.48
N VAL A 150 -21.46 16.77 -1.55
CA VAL A 150 -22.21 17.95 -1.98
C VAL A 150 -22.55 17.82 -3.46
N VAL A 151 -23.78 18.15 -3.84
CA VAL A 151 -24.28 18.05 -5.22
C VAL A 151 -24.33 19.44 -5.84
N GLY A 152 -23.62 19.62 -6.95
CA GLY A 152 -23.60 20.87 -7.71
C GLY A 152 -24.77 21.02 -8.67
N ARG A 153 -25.06 22.25 -9.10
CA ARG A 153 -26.03 22.52 -10.17
C ARG A 153 -25.42 22.23 -11.54
N GLN A 154 -26.29 22.05 -12.54
CA GLN A 154 -25.85 21.86 -13.91
C GLN A 154 -25.03 23.07 -14.39
N GLY A 155 -23.79 22.82 -14.83
CA GLY A 155 -22.84 23.86 -15.24
C GLY A 155 -21.82 24.27 -14.16
N GLU A 156 -21.95 23.80 -12.91
CA GLU A 156 -20.97 24.06 -11.85
C GLU A 156 -19.88 22.98 -11.81
N SER A 157 -18.62 23.39 -11.58
CA SER A 157 -17.52 22.43 -11.36
C SER A 157 -17.49 21.95 -9.91
N CYS A 158 -17.07 20.70 -9.68
CA CYS A 158 -16.94 20.13 -8.33
C CYS A 158 -16.12 21.03 -7.40
N ASN A 159 -15.01 21.60 -7.90
CA ASN A 159 -14.14 22.48 -7.13
C ASN A 159 -14.84 23.76 -6.68
N THR A 160 -15.71 24.32 -7.51
CA THR A 160 -16.47 25.53 -7.17
C THR A 160 -17.47 25.24 -6.05
N VAL A 161 -18.17 24.11 -6.15
CA VAL A 161 -19.19 23.67 -5.19
C VAL A 161 -18.58 23.37 -3.83
N CYS A 162 -17.46 22.62 -3.79
CA CYS A 162 -16.73 22.36 -2.55
C CYS A 162 -16.32 23.67 -1.84
N LYS A 163 -15.76 24.63 -2.59
CA LYS A 163 -15.34 25.93 -2.05
C LYS A 163 -16.52 26.73 -1.52
N SER A 164 -17.65 26.76 -2.22
CA SER A 164 -18.87 27.46 -1.75
C SER A 164 -19.44 26.87 -0.46
N SER A 165 -19.23 25.56 -0.22
CA SER A 165 -19.63 24.89 1.02
C SER A 165 -18.58 24.99 2.13
N GLY A 166 -17.50 25.75 1.94
CA GLY A 166 -16.41 25.88 2.93
C GLY A 166 -15.60 24.60 3.12
N LYS A 167 -15.55 23.73 2.10
CA LYS A 167 -14.84 22.45 2.11
C LYS A 167 -13.76 22.41 1.03
N SER A 168 -12.80 21.49 1.17
CA SER A 168 -11.82 21.18 0.13
C SER A 168 -12.26 19.94 -0.64
N CYS A 169 -12.19 20.00 -1.97
CA CYS A 169 -12.54 18.87 -2.83
C CYS A 169 -11.47 17.78 -2.76
N VAL A 170 -11.90 16.52 -2.72
CA VAL A 170 -11.01 15.34 -2.64
C VAL A 170 -11.25 14.45 -3.86
N PRO A 171 -10.56 14.70 -4.99
CA PRO A 171 -10.80 13.98 -6.25
C PRO A 171 -10.55 12.47 -6.14
N SER A 172 -9.62 12.07 -5.27
CA SER A 172 -9.26 10.66 -5.03
C SER A 172 -10.40 9.82 -4.45
N ARG A 173 -11.49 10.44 -4.00
CA ARG A 173 -12.67 9.76 -3.40
C ARG A 173 -13.86 9.71 -4.35
N LEU A 174 -13.79 10.34 -5.53
CA LEU A 174 -14.86 10.31 -6.54
C LEU A 174 -15.13 8.88 -7.05
N LEU A 175 -14.08 8.06 -7.15
CA LEU A 175 -14.19 6.66 -7.57
C LEU A 175 -15.05 5.81 -6.64
N VAL A 176 -15.19 6.23 -5.38
CA VAL A 176 -16.03 5.54 -4.38
C VAL A 176 -17.50 5.87 -4.59
N LEU A 177 -17.82 7.06 -5.12
CA LEU A 177 -19.18 7.51 -5.38
C LEU A 177 -19.77 7.00 -6.71
N ASN A 178 -18.94 6.40 -7.57
CA ASN A 178 -19.36 5.91 -8.87
C ASN A 178 -19.82 4.45 -8.82
N GLN A 179 -20.67 4.11 -7.86
CA GLN A 179 -21.28 2.80 -7.74
C GLN A 179 -22.79 2.96 -7.76
N CYS A 180 -23.44 2.27 -8.69
CA CYS A 180 -24.89 2.13 -8.72
C CYS A 180 -25.22 0.80 -8.05
N GLU A 181 -25.26 0.75 -6.72
CA GLU A 181 -25.94 -0.35 -6.04
C GLU A 181 -27.46 -0.09 -6.18
N MET A 182 -28.15 -1.01 -6.87
CA MET A 182 -29.63 -1.03 -6.98
C MET A 182 -30.24 -1.91 -5.90
#